data_AF-A0A169PPC3-F1
#
_entry.id   AF-A0A169PPC3-F1
#
_cell.length_a   1.000
_cell.length_b   1.000
_cell.length_c   1.000
_cell.angle_alpha   90.00
_cell.angle_beta   90.00
_cell.angle_gamma   90.00
#
_symmetry.space_group_name_H-M   'P 1'
#
loop_
_entity.id
_entity.type
_entity.pdbx_description
1 polymer ?
#
loop_
_entity_poly.entity_id
_entity_poly.type
_entity_poly.pdbx_seq_one_letter_code
_entity_poly.pdbx_strand_id
1 'polypeptide(L)' 'MPRSTQRPVITLRSTAGTGVTYVTRKNRRNDPDRLVLRKFDPVAGAHVAFREQR' A
#
# COMPACT_ATOMS: atom_id res chain seq x y z
N MET A 1 9.83 17.06 14.55
CA MET A 1 8.89 17.20 13.42
C MET A 1 7.69 16.30 13.66
N PRO A 2 6.48 16.81 13.96
CA PRO A 2 5.30 15.96 14.07
C PRO A 2 5.04 15.31 12.71
N ARG A 3 5.01 13.98 12.65
CA ARG A 3 4.59 13.25 11.45
C ARG A 3 3.15 13.68 11.18
N SER A 4 2.92 14.36 10.07
CA SER A 4 1.62 14.95 9.73
C SER A 4 0.50 13.91 9.89
N THR A 5 -0.32 14.07 10.92
CA THR A 5 -1.40 13.15 11.33
C THR A 5 -2.43 12.94 10.21
N GLN A 6 -2.52 13.92 9.30
CA GLN A 6 -3.45 13.96 8.18
C GLN A 6 -3.09 13.00 7.04
N ARG A 7 -1.80 12.67 6.85
CA ARG A 7 -1.31 11.74 5.81
C ARG A 7 -0.62 10.54 6.44
N PRO A 8 -1.39 9.59 7.00
CA PRO A 8 -0.83 8.39 7.62
C PRO A 8 0.00 7.58 6.64
N VAL A 9 1.05 6.97 7.18
CA VAL A 9 1.83 5.93 6.50
C VAL A 9 1.00 4.65 6.50
N ILE A 10 0.87 4.03 5.34
CA ILE A 10 0.18 2.77 5.13
C ILE A 10 1.10 1.77 4.44
N THR A 11 0.91 0.50 4.74
CA THR A 11 1.64 -0.59 4.11
C THR A 11 0.73 -1.29 3.12
N LEU A 12 1.22 -1.54 1.91
CA LEU A 12 0.55 -2.25 0.85
C LEU A 12 1.21 -3.62 0.70
N ARG A 13 0.45 -4.71 0.83
CA ARG A 13 0.95 -6.08 0.67
C ARG A 13 0.49 -6.68 -0.64
N SER A 14 1.40 -7.40 -1.30
CA SER A 14 1.10 -8.14 -2.53
C SER A 14 -0.01 -9.16 -2.30
N THR A 15 -0.99 -9.20 -3.20
CA THR A 15 -2.01 -10.26 -3.20
C THR A 15 -1.48 -11.59 -3.72
N ALA A 16 -0.28 -11.62 -4.31
CA ALA A 16 0.35 -12.85 -4.81
C ALA A 16 0.96 -13.71 -3.70
N GLY A 17 0.90 -13.29 -2.43
CA GLY A 17 1.38 -14.08 -1.29
C GLY A 17 2.91 -14.13 -1.14
N THR A 18 3.64 -13.38 -1.96
CA THR A 18 5.11 -13.33 -2.00
C THR A 18 5.76 -12.64 -0.80
N GLY A 19 4.96 -11.97 0.04
CA GLY A 19 5.45 -11.21 1.19
C GLY A 19 6.02 -9.83 0.84
N VAL A 20 6.03 -9.43 -0.44
CA VAL A 20 6.47 -8.10 -0.85
C VAL A 20 5.52 -7.04 -0.31
N THR A 21 6.10 -6.00 0.31
CA THR A 21 5.35 -4.87 0.86
C THR A 21 5.91 -3.55 0.37
N TYR A 22 5.02 -2.60 0.08
CA TYR A 22 5.36 -1.22 -0.21
C TYR A 22 4.80 -0.31 0.86
N VAL A 23 5.56 0.70 1.25
CA VAL A 23 5.12 1.71 2.21
C VAL A 23 4.80 2.99 1.44
N THR A 24 3.63 3.56 1.68
CA THR A 24 3.23 4.84 1.08
C THR A 24 2.49 5.71 2.09
N ARG A 25 2.30 6.98 1.78
CA ARG A 25 1.44 7.88 2.56
C ARG A 25 0.13 8.07 1.82
N LYS A 26 -1.00 7.83 2.48
CA LYS A 26 -2.33 8.12 1.91
C LYS A 26 -3.01 9.26 2.65
N ASN A 27 -3.91 9.96 1.97
CA ASN A 27 -4.78 10.95 2.62
C ASN A 27 -6.14 10.31 2.92
N ARG A 28 -6.40 9.98 4.20
CA ARG A 28 -7.65 9.34 4.63
C ARG A 28 -8.91 10.18 4.38
N ARG A 29 -8.78 11.49 4.12
CA ARG A 29 -9.92 12.36 3.79
C ARG A 29 -10.44 12.14 2.37
N ASN A 30 -9.53 11.91 1.41
CA ASN A 30 -9.89 11.72 0.02
C ASN A 30 -10.17 10.25 -0.28
N ASP A 31 -9.38 9.36 0.33
CA ASP A 31 -9.46 7.91 0.15
C ASP A 31 -9.69 7.23 1.52
N PRO A 32 -10.94 7.21 2.01
CA PRO A 32 -11.27 6.61 3.30
C PRO A 32 -11.12 5.08 3.28
N ASP A 33 -11.40 4.44 2.15
CA ASP A 33 -11.37 2.99 1.97
C ASP A 33 -9.95 2.40 1.89
N ARG A 34 -9.87 1.06 1.88
CA ARG A 34 -8.61 0.33 1.73
C ARG A 34 -8.06 0.56 0.32
N LEU A 35 -6.82 1.06 0.24
CA LEU A 35 -6.19 1.33 -1.03
C LEU A 35 -5.81 0.01 -1.73
N VAL A 36 -6.16 -0.11 -3.02
CA VAL A 36 -5.74 -1.20 -3.89
C VAL A 36 -5.01 -0.60 -5.10
N LEU A 37 -3.72 -0.91 -5.24
CA LEU A 37 -2.90 -0.42 -6.34
C LEU A 37 -2.29 -1.58 -7.11
N ARG A 38 -2.21 -1.48 -8.44
CA ARG A 38 -1.38 -2.39 -9.21
C ARG A 38 0.08 -1.95 -9.12
N LYS A 39 0.92 -2.81 -8.56
CA LYS A 39 2.37 -2.60 -8.47
C LYS A 39 3.10 -3.85 -8.95
N PHE A 40 4.34 -3.64 -9.40
CA PHE A 40 5.20 -4.75 -9.77
C PHE A 40 5.56 -5.55 -8.52
N ASP A 41 5.44 -6.87 -8.61
CA ASP A 41 5.95 -7.79 -7.61
C ASP A 41 7.22 -8.46 -8.18
N PRO A 42 8.40 -8.19 -7.62
CA PRO A 42 9.66 -8.74 -8.12
C PRO A 42 9.77 -10.26 -7.97
N VAL A 43 9.00 -10.87 -7.05
CA VAL A 43 9.02 -12.32 -6.83
C VAL A 43 8.06 -13.02 -7.79
N ALA A 44 6.89 -12.41 -8.04
CA ALA A 44 5.94 -12.93 -9.03
C ALA A 44 6.30 -12.57 -10.48
N GLY A 45 7.22 -11.62 -10.68
CA GLY A 45 7.64 -11.15 -12.01
C GLY A 45 6.56 -10.39 -12.78
N ALA A 46 5.51 -9.90 -12.12
CA ALA A 46 4.34 -9.31 -12.76
C ALA A 46 3.72 -8.16 -11.95
N HIS A 47 2.93 -7.32 -12.61
CA HIS A 47 2.11 -6.30 -11.94
C HIS A 47 0.84 -6.91 -11.35
N VAL A 48 0.88 -7.13 -10.05
CA VAL A 48 -0.23 -7.69 -9.27
C VAL A 48 -0.92 -6.60 -8.45
N ALA A 49 -2.09 -6.92 -7.91
CA ALA A 49 -2.77 -6.03 -6.98
C ALA A 49 -2.04 -6.03 -5.63
N PHE A 50 -1.84 -4.86 -5.06
CA PHE A 50 -1.34 -4.67 -3.71
C PHE A 50 -2.44 -4.02 -2.89
N ARG A 51 -2.78 -4.63 -1.75
CA ARG A 51 -3.85 -4.17 -0.86
C ARG A 51 -3.27 -3.58 0.40
N GLU A 52 -3.89 -2.53 0.90
CA GLU A 52 -3.56 -1.95 2.21
C GLU A 52 -3.71 -2.98 3.32
N GLN A 53 -2.59 -3.23 3.99
CA GLN A 53 -2.50 -3.97 5.24
C GLN A 53 -2.37 -2.93 6.36
N ARG A 54 -3.34 -2.93 7.26
CA ARG A 54 -3.41 -2.04 8.42
C ARG A 54 -2.74 -2.69 9.61
#